data_AF-A0A932I507-F1
#
_entry.id   AF-A0A932I507-F1
#
_cell.length_a   1.000
_cell.length_b   1.000
_cell.length_c   1.000
_cell.angle_alpha   90.00
_cell.angle_beta   90.00
_cell.angle_gamma   90.00
#
_symmetry.space_group_name_H-M   'P 1'
#
loop_
_entity.id
_entity.type
_entity.pdbx_description
1 polymer ?
#
loop_
_entity_poly.entity_id
_entity_poly.type
_entity_poly.pdbx_seq_one_letter_code
_entity_poly.pdbx_strand_id
1 'polypeptide(L)'
;MIAYDTLSQAVNGLRERGYTVDFNLGENCLVCNGNKYDIRDFGITEFYRFEGDTDPADEAVIYAIESINGIRGILVSGYGVSAEGMSADMANKLSFHHR
;
A
#
# COMPACT_ATOMS: atom_id res chain seq x y z
N MET A 1 -16.27 1.06 -7.77
CA MET A 1 -14.83 1.35 -7.75
C MET A 1 -14.71 2.86 -7.75
N ILE A 2 -14.11 3.45 -6.71
CA ILE A 2 -13.80 4.88 -6.72
C ILE A 2 -12.52 5.00 -7.53
N ALA A 3 -12.54 5.72 -8.65
CA ALA A 3 -11.31 6.03 -9.38
C ALA A 3 -10.81 7.39 -8.89
N TYR A 4 -9.53 7.47 -8.59
CA TYR A 4 -8.88 8.73 -8.25
C TYR A 4 -7.96 9.12 -9.38
N ASP A 5 -7.95 10.41 -9.70
CA ASP A 5 -7.15 10.96 -10.80
C ASP A 5 -5.68 11.12 -10.38
N THR A 6 -5.47 11.44 -9.10
CA THR A 6 -4.13 11.68 -8.54
C THR A 6 -3.89 10.91 -7.25
N LEU A 7 -2.63 10.64 -6.95
CA LEU A 7 -2.20 9.99 -5.71
C LEU A 7 -2.73 10.74 -4.48
N SER A 8 -2.62 12.07 -4.47
CA SER A 8 -3.11 12.89 -3.37
C SER A 8 -4.62 12.75 -3.15
N GLN A 9 -5.41 12.65 -4.23
CA GLN A 9 -6.86 12.42 -4.12
C GLN A 9 -7.18 11.04 -3.54
N ALA A 10 -6.46 9.99 -3.96
CA ALA A 10 -6.65 8.66 -3.41
C ALA A 10 -6.32 8.58 -1.93
N VAL A 11 -5.18 9.15 -1.52
CA VAL A 11 -4.81 9.23 -0.11
C VAL A 11 -5.89 9.98 0.67
N ASN A 12 -6.34 11.13 0.19
CA ASN A 12 -7.36 11.90 0.89
C ASN A 12 -8.69 11.15 0.99
N GLY A 13 -9.17 10.56 -0.11
CA GLY A 13 -10.42 9.79 -0.12
C GLY A 13 -10.36 8.55 0.77
N LEU A 14 -9.22 7.87 0.83
CA LEU A 14 -9.00 6.77 1.78
C LEU A 14 -9.02 7.27 3.23
N ARG A 15 -8.37 8.41 3.52
CA ARG A 15 -8.40 9.02 4.86
C ARG A 15 -9.82 9.40 5.29
N GLU A 16 -10.63 9.95 4.39
CA GLU A 16 -12.05 10.24 4.64
C GLU A 16 -12.89 8.99 4.89
N ARG A 17 -12.50 7.85 4.31
CA ARG A 17 -13.11 6.53 4.57
C ARG A 17 -12.62 5.86 5.86
N GLY A 18 -11.71 6.50 6.60
CA GLY A 18 -11.18 6.02 7.87
C GLY A 18 -9.82 5.32 7.78
N TYR A 19 -9.17 5.30 6.62
CA TYR A 19 -7.78 4.84 6.49
C TYR A 19 -6.82 5.95 6.90
N THR A 20 -6.71 6.18 8.20
CA THR A 20 -5.93 7.30 8.75
C THR A 20 -4.49 6.93 9.12
N VAL A 21 -4.18 5.63 9.12
CA VAL A 21 -2.88 5.11 9.48
C VAL A 21 -1.97 5.08 8.26
N ASP A 22 -0.72 5.48 8.43
CA ASP A 22 0.31 5.33 7.41
C ASP A 22 1.13 4.06 7.69
N PHE A 23 1.07 3.11 6.77
CA PHE A 23 1.86 1.89 6.82
C PHE A 23 3.11 2.05 5.99
N ASN A 24 4.24 1.69 6.57
CA ASN A 24 5.53 1.67 5.90
C ASN A 24 5.90 0.22 5.58
N LEU A 25 6.51 0.01 4.42
CA LEU A 25 7.01 -1.29 4.02
C LEU A 25 8.26 -1.63 4.84
N GLY A 26 8.23 -2.76 5.56
CA GLY A 26 9.41 -3.36 6.16
C GLY A 26 9.88 -4.60 5.40
N GLU A 27 10.91 -5.26 5.91
CA GLU A 27 11.58 -6.38 5.21
C GLU A 27 10.66 -7.60 5.01
N ASN A 28 9.86 -7.96 6.02
CA ASN A 28 8.88 -9.06 5.99
C ASN A 28 7.56 -8.69 6.70
N CYS A 29 7.36 -7.42 7.01
CA CYS A 29 6.20 -6.95 7.77
C CYS A 29 5.89 -5.50 7.43
N LEU A 30 4.67 -5.05 7.74
CA LEU A 30 4.34 -3.63 7.71
C LEU A 30 4.71 -2.98 9.03
N VAL A 31 5.23 -1.78 8.96
CA VAL A 31 5.57 -0.99 10.15
C VAL A 31 4.62 0.21 10.22
N CYS A 32 3.94 0.37 11.34
CA CYS A 32 3.11 1.54 11.60
C CYS A 32 3.38 2.06 13.01
N ASN A 33 3.80 3.31 13.11
CA ASN A 33 4.02 4.01 14.38
C ASN A 33 4.85 3.22 15.41
N GLY A 34 5.87 2.48 14.94
CA GLY A 34 6.72 1.60 15.76
C GLY A 34 6.20 0.18 16.00
N ASN A 35 4.97 -0.13 15.61
CA ASN A 35 4.42 -1.49 15.64
C ASN A 35 4.72 -2.23 14.33
N LYS A 36 4.97 -3.54 14.43
CA LYS A 36 5.20 -4.42 13.28
C LYS A 36 4.00 -5.33 13.09
N TYR A 37 3.42 -5.32 11.90
CA TYR A 37 2.29 -6.12 11.49
C TYR A 37 2.76 -7.16 10.48
N ASP A 38 2.61 -8.41 10.84
CA ASP A 38 2.94 -9.53 9.97
C ASP A 38 1.98 -9.58 8.76
N ILE A 39 2.45 -10.11 7.64
CA ILE A 39 1.67 -10.38 6.42
C ILE A 39 0.33 -11.12 6.65
N ARG A 40 0.19 -11.83 7.78
CA ARG A 40 -1.02 -12.55 8.18
C ARG A 40 -1.97 -11.72 9.04
N ASP A 41 -1.48 -10.65 9.66
CA ASP A 41 -2.26 -9.77 10.54
C ASP A 41 -3.01 -8.68 9.77
N PHE A 42 -2.73 -8.53 8.47
CA PHE A 42 -3.42 -7.56 7.62
C PHE A 42 -3.86 -8.13 6.28
N GLY A 43 -4.92 -7.52 5.75
CA GLY A 43 -5.47 -7.75 4.43
C GLY A 43 -5.43 -6.48 3.60
N ILE A 44 -5.19 -6.63 2.30
CA ILE A 44 -5.30 -5.53 1.35
C ILE A 44 -6.74 -5.52 0.86
N THR A 45 -7.46 -4.45 1.15
CA THR A 45 -8.87 -4.30 0.76
C THR A 45 -8.97 -3.73 -0.65
N GLU A 46 -8.16 -2.73 -0.98
CA GLU A 46 -8.18 -2.02 -2.25
C GLU A 46 -6.74 -1.63 -2.64
N PHE A 47 -6.49 -1.46 -3.94
CA PHE A 47 -5.24 -0.89 -4.42
C PHE A 47 -5.50 0.05 -5.60
N TYR A 48 -4.63 1.04 -5.74
CA TYR A 48 -4.72 2.09 -6.75
C TYR A 48 -3.33 2.29 -7.34
N ARG A 49 -3.18 1.91 -8.62
CA ARG A 49 -1.94 2.15 -9.37
C ARG A 49 -2.07 3.48 -10.10
N PHE A 50 -1.08 4.32 -9.92
CA PHE A 50 -0.88 5.58 -10.61
C PHE A 50 0.33 5.40 -11.52
N GLU A 51 0.10 5.54 -12.81
CA GLU A 51 1.15 5.63 -13.80
C GLU A 51 1.48 7.12 -13.90
N GLY A 52 2.66 7.53 -13.42
CA GLY A 52 3.04 8.94 -13.48
C GLY A 52 3.04 9.41 -14.93
N ASP A 53 2.35 10.50 -15.23
CA ASP A 53 2.21 11.06 -16.59
C ASP A 53 3.55 11.43 -17.24
N THR A 54 4.61 11.61 -16.43
CA THR A 54 5.87 12.22 -16.88
C THR A 54 7.07 11.27 -16.84
N ASP A 55 7.08 10.29 -15.92
CA ASP A 55 8.21 9.38 -15.76
C ASP A 55 7.72 7.98 -15.35
N PRO A 56 8.15 6.90 -16.01
CA PRO A 56 7.85 5.54 -15.57
C PRO A 56 8.49 5.22 -14.20
N ALA A 57 9.42 6.05 -13.72
CA ALA A 57 9.92 5.97 -12.35
C ALA A 57 8.99 6.61 -11.30
N ASP A 58 7.98 7.38 -11.73
CA ASP A 58 6.97 8.01 -10.87
C ASP A 58 5.72 7.13 -10.70
N GLU A 59 5.80 5.88 -11.14
CA GLU A 59 4.77 4.87 -10.89
C GLU A 59 4.61 4.64 -9.38
N ALA A 60 3.41 4.87 -8.87
CA ALA A 60 3.09 4.68 -7.46
C ALA A 60 1.87 3.78 -7.30
N VAL A 61 1.93 2.84 -6.37
CA VAL A 61 0.80 2.00 -6.01
C VAL A 61 0.43 2.27 -4.57
N ILE A 62 -0.82 2.63 -4.35
CA ILE A 62 -1.41 2.83 -3.03
C ILE A 62 -2.21 1.59 -2.67
N TYR A 63 -1.89 0.96 -1.56
CA TYR A 63 -2.63 -0.17 -1.00
C TYR A 63 -3.40 0.29 0.22
N ALA A 64 -4.72 0.11 0.20
CA ALA A 64 -5.58 0.25 1.36
C ALA A 64 -5.54 -1.05 2.16
N ILE A 65 -5.04 -0.97 3.38
CA ILE A 65 -4.79 -2.11 4.25
C ILE A 65 -5.70 -2.05 5.47
N GLU A 66 -6.27 -3.19 5.81
CA GLU A 66 -7.05 -3.39 7.03
C GLU A 66 -6.42 -4.52 7.85
N SER A 67 -6.01 -4.23 9.08
CA SER A 67 -5.57 -5.23 10.05
C SER A 67 -6.77 -5.96 10.64
N ILE A 68 -6.57 -7.21 11.06
CA ILE A 68 -7.55 -8.00 11.81
C ILE A 68 -8.02 -7.31 13.09
N ASN A 69 -7.22 -6.38 13.62
CA ASN A 69 -7.54 -5.58 14.80
C ASN A 69 -8.46 -4.38 14.48
N GLY A 70 -8.93 -4.25 13.23
CA GLY A 70 -9.78 -3.14 12.77
C GLY A 70 -9.01 -1.86 12.43
N ILE A 71 -7.67 -1.92 12.41
CA ILE A 71 -6.81 -0.78 12.06
C ILE A 71 -6.80 -0.63 10.54
N ARG A 72 -7.15 0.56 10.05
CA ARG A 72 -7.18 0.90 8.63
C ARG A 72 -6.12 1.91 8.28
N GLY A 73 -5.33 1.59 7.26
CA GLY A 73 -4.26 2.46 6.82
C GLY A 73 -3.90 2.30 5.36
N ILE A 74 -2.95 3.12 4.95
CA ILE A 74 -2.54 3.31 3.57
C ILE A 74 -1.06 2.98 3.48
N LEU A 75 -0.69 2.13 2.52
CA LEU A 75 0.70 1.89 2.15
C LEU A 75 0.92 2.46 0.76
N VAL A 76 1.88 3.37 0.64
CA VAL A 76 2.31 3.90 -0.65
C VAL A 76 3.62 3.20 -1.05
N SER A 77 3.64 2.57 -2.22
CA SER A 77 4.80 1.87 -2.76
C SER A 77 5.15 2.42 -4.14
N GLY A 78 6.34 3.01 -4.27
CA GLY A 78 6.86 3.46 -5.56
C GLY A 78 7.46 2.29 -6.34
N TYR A 79 7.01 2.10 -7.59
CA TYR A 79 7.55 1.11 -8.50
C TYR A 79 8.85 1.68 -9.09
N GLY A 80 10.01 1.30 -8.55
CA GLY A 80 11.29 1.72 -9.14
C GLY A 80 12.54 1.66 -8.26
N VAL A 81 12.44 1.88 -6.94
CA VAL A 81 13.67 2.10 -6.14
C VAL A 81 13.65 1.51 -4.72
N SER A 82 12.62 0.76 -4.31
CA SER A 82 12.57 0.23 -2.93
C SER A 82 11.96 -1.17 -2.81
N ALA A 83 12.06 -1.98 -3.87
CA ALA A 83 11.86 -3.44 -3.74
C ALA A 83 13.10 -4.14 -3.17
N GLU A 84 14.25 -3.46 -3.13
CA GLU A 84 15.48 -3.95 -2.46
C GLU A 84 15.27 -3.94 -0.94
N GLY A 85 14.86 -5.09 -0.41
CA GLY A 85 14.57 -5.28 1.01
C GLY A 85 13.23 -5.98 1.25
N MET A 86 12.36 -6.11 0.24
CA MET A 86 11.12 -6.84 0.41
C MET A 86 11.35 -8.35 0.29
N SER A 87 10.89 -9.10 1.28
CA SER A 87 10.89 -10.56 1.23
C SER A 87 9.95 -11.09 0.14
N ALA A 88 10.27 -12.25 -0.42
CA ALA A 88 9.47 -12.88 -1.47
C ALA A 88 7.99 -13.09 -1.09
N ASP A 89 7.70 -13.33 0.19
CA ASP A 89 6.31 -13.49 0.67
C ASP A 89 5.52 -12.16 0.58
N MET A 90 6.10 -11.08 1.11
CA MET A 90 5.54 -9.74 1.01
C MET A 90 5.39 -9.32 -0.46
N ALA A 91 6.37 -9.67 -1.29
CA ALA A 91 6.30 -9.48 -2.73
C ALA A 91 5.12 -10.24 -3.33
N ASN A 92 4.92 -11.51 -2.98
CA ASN A 92 3.81 -12.33 -3.47
C ASN A 92 2.45 -11.80 -3.02
N LYS A 93 2.36 -11.32 -1.77
CA LYS A 93 1.16 -10.71 -1.19
C LYS A 93 0.76 -9.42 -1.91
N LEU A 94 1.74 -8.58 -2.26
CA LEU A 94 1.51 -7.31 -2.99
C LEU A 94 1.41 -7.50 -4.50
N SER A 95 2.08 -8.51 -5.05
CA SER A 95 1.98 -8.95 -6.44
C SER A 95 0.62 -9.62 -6.61
N PHE A 96 -0.43 -8.82 -6.70
CA PHE A 96 -1.75 -9.30 -7.08
C PHE A 96 -1.65 -9.91 -8.48
N HIS A 97 -1.49 -11.23 -8.51
CA HIS A 97 -1.48 -12.01 -9.73
C HIS A 97 -2.86 -11.86 -10.38
N HIS A 98 -2.92 -11.12 -11.48
CA HIS A 98 -4.03 -11.19 -12.41
C HIS A 98 -4.17 -12.66 -12.81
N ARG A 99 -5.23 -13.32 -12.33
CA ARG A 99 -5.58 -14.67 -12.78
C ARG A 99 -6.56 -14.57 -13.92
#